data_AF-A0A951NGX8-F1
#
_entry.id   AF-A0A951NGX8-F1
#
_cell.length_a   1.000
_cell.length_b   1.000
_cell.length_c   1.000
_cell.angle_alpha   90.00
_cell.angle_beta   90.00
_cell.angle_gamma   90.00
#
_symmetry.space_group_name_H-M   'P 1'
#
loop_
_entity.id
_entity.type
_entity.pdbx_description
1 polymer ?
#
loop_
_entity_poly.entity_id
_entity_poly.type
_entity_poly.pdbx_seq_one_letter_code
_entity_poly.pdbx_strand_id
1 'polypeptide(L)'
;MSDLIHVEHGAAPWQASHDARVIKQYRYYDVPLSGVIEQNGCQYLFKCASRPDEVLTLWWYTDITPDERRMIEDGPAEEFNTRFRKLDLHGWCRIAFATERLGIVDYEDAELTPEGLAEALGKLQDRLDELGRDAHGLTVDLVLT
;
A
#
# COMPACT_ATOMS: atom_id res chain seq x y z
N MET A 1 7.51 -1.65 18.71
CA MET A 1 8.09 -2.05 17.42
C MET A 1 7.04 -2.93 16.79
N SER A 2 6.24 -2.40 15.87
CA SER A 2 5.24 -3.20 15.16
C SER A 2 5.94 -3.97 14.04
N ASP A 3 5.50 -5.21 13.82
CA ASP A 3 6.00 -6.11 12.78
C ASP A 3 5.52 -5.68 11.39
N LEU A 4 5.54 -4.38 11.06
CA LEU A 4 5.08 -3.84 9.78
C LEU A 4 6.05 -4.16 8.65
N ILE A 5 5.50 -4.34 7.44
CA ILE A 5 6.30 -4.51 6.23
C ILE A 5 7.23 -3.30 6.03
N HIS A 6 8.49 -3.56 5.69
CA HIS A 6 9.39 -2.53 5.20
C HIS A 6 9.04 -2.17 3.75
N VAL A 7 8.96 -0.88 3.45
CA VAL A 7 8.74 -0.39 2.08
C VAL A 7 9.83 0.61 1.72
N GLU A 8 10.26 0.60 0.46
CA GLU A 8 11.32 1.43 -0.08
C GLU A 8 10.76 2.42 -1.10
N HIS A 9 11.18 3.69 -1.02
CA HIS A 9 10.88 4.65 -2.09
C HIS A 9 11.47 4.16 -3.41
N GLY A 10 10.72 4.31 -4.50
CA GLY A 10 11.12 3.79 -5.80
C GLY A 10 10.65 2.36 -6.09
N ALA A 11 10.32 1.58 -5.04
CA ALA A 11 9.96 0.18 -5.19
C ALA A 11 8.54 0.02 -5.73
N ALA A 12 8.27 -1.06 -6.47
CA ALA A 12 6.92 -1.36 -6.91
C ALA A 12 6.06 -1.78 -5.70
N PRO A 13 4.78 -1.40 -5.61
CA PRO A 13 3.96 -1.73 -4.44
C PRO A 13 3.82 -3.24 -4.15
N TRP A 14 3.79 -4.08 -5.18
CA TRP A 14 3.77 -5.54 -5.03
C TRP A 14 5.16 -6.14 -4.74
N GLN A 15 6.23 -5.37 -4.88
CA GLN A 15 7.60 -5.74 -4.54
C GLN A 15 8.19 -4.60 -3.69
N ALA A 16 7.60 -4.38 -2.52
CA ALA A 16 7.75 -3.14 -1.77
C ALA A 16 9.18 -2.86 -1.26
N SER A 17 10.07 -3.84 -1.32
CA SER A 17 11.50 -3.72 -1.00
C SER A 17 12.30 -4.79 -1.78
N HIS A 18 13.62 -4.70 -1.74
CA HIS A 18 14.51 -5.68 -2.38
C HIS A 18 14.37 -7.13 -1.84
N ASP A 19 13.96 -7.30 -0.59
CA ASP A 19 13.76 -8.59 0.09
C ASP A 19 12.28 -9.03 0.13
N ALA A 20 11.35 -8.21 -0.37
CA ALA A 20 9.94 -8.55 -0.49
C ALA A 20 9.68 -9.42 -1.72
N ARG A 21 8.92 -10.50 -1.53
CA ARG A 21 8.50 -11.40 -2.62
C ARG A 21 7.00 -11.67 -2.58
N VAL A 22 6.33 -11.48 -3.71
CA VAL A 22 4.94 -11.97 -3.88
C VAL A 22 4.94 -13.50 -3.82
N ILE A 23 4.29 -14.06 -2.80
CA ILE A 23 4.10 -15.51 -2.66
C ILE A 23 2.70 -15.97 -3.04
N LYS A 24 1.75 -15.02 -3.12
CA LYS A 24 0.39 -15.29 -3.58
C LYS A 24 -0.19 -14.05 -4.23
N GLN A 25 -0.93 -14.24 -5.31
CA GLN A 25 -1.67 -13.18 -6.00
C GLN A 25 -3.16 -13.51 -5.99
N TYR A 26 -3.99 -12.52 -5.68
CA TYR A 26 -5.44 -12.65 -5.64
C TYR A 26 -6.13 -11.87 -6.74
N ARG A 27 -5.65 -10.65 -7.04
CA ARG A 27 -6.19 -9.82 -8.12
C ARG A 27 -5.06 -9.32 -9.01
N TYR A 28 -5.32 -9.37 -10.32
CA TYR A 28 -4.40 -8.92 -11.35
C TYR A 28 -5.15 -7.99 -12.31
N TYR A 29 -4.45 -6.97 -12.80
CA TYR A 29 -4.84 -6.21 -13.97
C TYR A 29 -3.69 -6.28 -14.97
N ASP A 30 -2.79 -5.29 -14.98
CA ASP A 30 -1.46 -5.35 -15.61
C ASP A 30 -0.36 -5.63 -14.58
N VAL A 31 -0.67 -5.40 -13.31
CA VAL A 31 0.19 -5.60 -12.15
C VAL A 31 -0.60 -6.31 -11.04
N PRO A 32 0.06 -6.95 -10.06
CA PRO A 32 -0.61 -7.50 -8.89
C PRO A 32 -1.29 -6.38 -8.09
N LEU A 33 -2.62 -6.43 -7.97
CA LEU A 33 -3.40 -5.42 -7.23
C LEU A 33 -3.76 -5.87 -5.82
N SER A 34 -3.68 -7.16 -5.55
CA SER A 34 -3.75 -7.69 -4.19
C SER A 34 -3.11 -9.08 -4.13
N GLY A 35 -2.57 -9.41 -2.97
CA GLY A 35 -1.83 -10.64 -2.77
C GLY A 35 -1.19 -10.72 -1.40
N VAL A 36 -0.30 -11.69 -1.25
CA VAL A 36 0.55 -11.85 -0.06
C VAL A 36 1.99 -11.69 -0.48
N ILE A 37 2.69 -10.81 0.24
CA ILE A 37 4.13 -10.63 0.20
C ILE A 37 4.74 -11.37 1.39
N GLU A 38 5.87 -12.03 1.16
CA GLU A 38 6.76 -12.52 2.21
C GLU A 38 7.97 -11.58 2.30
N GLN A 39 8.32 -11.17 3.52
CA GLN A 39 9.50 -10.37 3.81
C GLN A 39 10.04 -10.78 5.18
N ASN A 40 11.33 -11.10 5.25
CA ASN A 40 12.01 -11.54 6.49
C ASN A 40 11.30 -12.69 7.25
N GLY A 41 10.65 -13.60 6.50
CA GLY A 41 9.90 -14.73 7.07
C GLY A 41 8.50 -14.37 7.59
N CYS A 42 8.12 -13.10 7.56
CA CYS A 42 6.77 -12.64 7.85
C CYS A 42 5.92 -12.52 6.57
N GLN A 43 4.61 -12.66 6.71
CA GLN A 43 3.66 -12.54 5.60
C GLN A 43 2.79 -11.30 5.77
N TYR A 44 2.61 -10.60 4.66
CA TYR A 44 1.88 -9.35 4.59
C TYR A 44 0.86 -9.39 3.47
N LEU A 45 -0.37 -9.03 3.79
CA LEU A 45 -1.40 -8.80 2.81
C LEU A 45 -1.20 -7.42 2.20
N PHE A 46 -1.16 -7.34 0.88
CA PHE A 46 -1.13 -6.05 0.17
C PHE A 46 -2.38 -5.87 -0.69
N LYS A 47 -2.81 -4.62 -0.85
CA LYS A 47 -3.96 -4.26 -1.69
C LYS A 47 -3.87 -2.83 -2.21
N CYS A 48 -4.14 -2.67 -3.51
CA CYS A 48 -4.46 -1.37 -4.10
C CYS A 48 -5.91 -0.98 -3.76
N ALA A 49 -6.06 0.16 -3.08
CA ALA A 49 -7.34 0.76 -2.67
C ALA A 49 -7.88 1.76 -3.70
N SER A 50 -7.03 2.23 -4.62
CA SER A 50 -7.37 3.11 -5.74
C SER A 50 -7.80 2.32 -6.98
N ARG A 51 -8.27 3.04 -8.02
CA ARG A 51 -8.34 2.45 -9.36
C ARG A 51 -6.91 2.31 -9.93
N PRO A 52 -6.60 1.22 -10.63
CA PRO A 52 -5.23 0.95 -11.09
C PRO A 52 -4.75 1.89 -12.20
N ASP A 53 -5.65 2.62 -12.85
CA ASP A 53 -5.38 3.60 -13.92
C ASP A 53 -5.19 5.04 -13.39
N GLU A 54 -5.22 5.24 -12.07
CA GLU A 54 -4.92 6.53 -11.46
C GLU A 54 -3.42 6.81 -11.46
N VAL A 55 -3.04 8.07 -11.71
CA VAL A 55 -1.63 8.52 -11.69
C VAL A 55 -0.98 8.28 -10.33
N LEU A 56 -1.76 8.45 -9.26
CA LEU A 56 -1.39 8.20 -7.89
C LEU A 56 -2.34 7.15 -7.31
N THR A 57 -1.78 6.06 -6.81
CA THR A 57 -2.54 4.93 -6.28
C THR A 57 -2.24 4.76 -4.78
N LEU A 58 -3.29 4.49 -4.01
CA LEU A 58 -3.18 4.15 -2.59
C LEU A 58 -3.02 2.64 -2.40
N TRP A 59 -2.03 2.25 -1.63
CA TRP A 59 -1.72 0.87 -1.28
C TRP A 59 -1.76 0.65 0.21
N TRP A 60 -2.23 -0.52 0.60
CA TRP A 60 -2.36 -0.94 1.99
C TRP A 60 -1.54 -2.20 2.20
N TYR A 61 -0.79 -2.25 3.29
CA TYR A 61 -0.08 -3.41 3.79
C TYR A 61 -0.41 -3.69 5.24
N THR A 62 -0.73 -4.92 5.55
CA THR A 62 -1.01 -5.37 6.93
C THR A 62 -0.39 -6.75 7.11
N ASP A 63 0.02 -7.09 8.31
CA ASP A 63 0.38 -8.46 8.63
C ASP A 63 -0.83 -9.39 8.41
N ILE A 64 -0.54 -10.65 8.11
CA ILE A 64 -1.58 -11.66 7.97
C ILE A 64 -1.14 -12.97 8.61
N THR A 65 -1.97 -13.47 9.51
CA THR A 65 -1.75 -14.77 10.12
C THR A 65 -2.12 -15.90 9.16
N PRO A 66 -1.58 -17.12 9.36
CA PRO A 66 -1.95 -18.29 8.56
C PRO A 66 -3.46 -18.58 8.56
N ASP A 67 -4.15 -18.33 9.68
CA ASP A 67 -5.59 -18.59 9.81
C ASP A 67 -6.41 -17.55 9.03
N GLU A 68 -6.07 -16.27 9.13
CA GLU A 68 -6.68 -15.22 8.31
C GLU A 68 -6.44 -15.46 6.83
N ARG A 69 -5.22 -15.84 6.44
CA ARG A 69 -4.90 -16.20 5.07
C ARG A 69 -5.78 -17.35 4.58
N ARG A 70 -5.93 -18.40 5.38
CA ARG A 70 -6.84 -19.50 5.05
C ARG A 70 -8.27 -19.02 4.88
N MET A 71 -8.79 -18.15 5.74
CA MET A 71 -10.15 -17.61 5.61
C MET A 71 -10.37 -16.86 4.28
N ILE A 72 -9.36 -16.13 3.80
CA ILE A 72 -9.42 -15.42 2.51
C ILE A 72 -9.28 -16.38 1.32
N GLU A 73 -8.50 -17.44 1.46
CA GLU A 73 -8.25 -18.41 0.40
C GLU A 73 -9.36 -19.46 0.28
N ASP A 74 -10.04 -19.81 1.39
CA ASP A 74 -11.06 -20.86 1.46
C ASP A 74 -12.41 -20.38 0.91
N GLY A 75 -12.57 -20.45 -0.42
CA GLY A 75 -13.80 -20.11 -1.12
C GLY A 75 -13.62 -19.51 -2.51
N PRO A 76 -14.73 -19.22 -3.23
CA PRO A 76 -14.71 -18.73 -4.60
C PRO A 76 -14.02 -17.36 -4.75
N ALA A 77 -13.27 -17.15 -5.83
CA ALA A 77 -12.54 -15.90 -6.09
C ALA A 77 -13.45 -14.65 -6.09
N GLU A 78 -14.70 -14.81 -6.53
CA GLU A 78 -15.71 -13.75 -6.57
C GLU A 78 -16.05 -13.20 -5.16
N GLU A 79 -15.91 -14.04 -4.15
CA GLU A 79 -16.17 -13.69 -2.74
C GLU A 79 -14.94 -13.14 -2.02
N PHE A 80 -13.79 -13.04 -2.69
CA PHE A 80 -12.53 -12.58 -2.11
C PHE A 80 -12.68 -11.22 -1.42
N ASN A 81 -13.25 -10.23 -2.10
CA ASN A 81 -13.41 -8.88 -1.54
C ASN A 81 -14.33 -8.86 -0.32
N THR A 82 -15.34 -9.71 -0.30
CA THR A 82 -16.25 -9.86 0.84
C THR A 82 -15.52 -10.48 2.02
N ARG A 83 -14.73 -11.53 1.81
CA ARG A 83 -13.95 -12.20 2.86
C ARG A 83 -12.83 -11.30 3.38
N PHE A 84 -12.13 -10.61 2.50
CA PHE A 84 -11.14 -9.59 2.85
C PHE A 84 -11.73 -8.50 3.77
N ARG A 85 -12.91 -7.97 3.44
CA ARG A 85 -13.59 -6.95 4.27
C ARG A 85 -14.07 -7.47 5.62
N LYS A 86 -14.22 -8.79 5.76
CA LYS A 86 -14.63 -9.45 7.00
C LYS A 86 -13.45 -9.86 7.87
N LEU A 87 -12.22 -9.73 7.37
CA LEU A 87 -11.06 -9.91 8.21
C LEU A 87 -11.13 -8.89 9.34
N ASP A 88 -11.04 -9.40 10.54
CA ASP A 88 -10.96 -8.61 11.75
C ASP A 88 -9.49 -8.17 11.89
N LEU A 89 -9.05 -7.34 10.94
CA LEU A 89 -7.68 -6.83 10.90
C LEU A 89 -7.53 -5.88 12.08
N HIS A 90 -6.68 -6.24 13.03
CA HIS A 90 -6.39 -5.45 14.22
C HIS A 90 -4.93 -5.00 14.23
N GLY A 91 -4.66 -3.92 14.95
CA GLY A 91 -3.30 -3.45 15.16
C GLY A 91 -2.92 -2.38 14.16
N TRP A 92 -1.77 -2.57 13.51
CA TRP A 92 -1.14 -1.53 12.69
C TRP A 92 -1.06 -1.97 11.24
N CYS A 93 -1.12 -1.01 10.35
CA CYS A 93 -0.87 -1.19 8.94
C CYS A 93 0.06 -0.11 8.42
N ARG A 94 0.56 -0.33 7.20
CA ARG A 94 1.28 0.68 6.42
C ARG A 94 0.45 1.03 5.21
N ILE A 95 0.24 2.32 4.99
CA ILE A 95 -0.39 2.84 3.78
C ILE A 95 0.66 3.59 2.96
N ALA A 96 0.61 3.44 1.65
CA ALA A 96 1.59 4.05 0.76
C ALA A 96 0.92 4.66 -0.47
N PHE A 97 1.47 5.79 -0.92
CA PHE A 97 1.22 6.30 -2.25
C PHE A 97 2.26 5.76 -3.22
N ALA A 98 1.79 5.38 -4.40
CA ALA A 98 2.65 4.96 -5.48
C ALA A 98 2.17 5.49 -6.84
N THR A 99 3.12 5.67 -7.74
CA THR A 99 2.86 5.99 -9.14
C THR A 99 3.38 4.87 -10.02
N GLU A 100 2.81 4.72 -11.21
CA GLU A 100 3.26 3.70 -12.16
C GLU A 100 4.75 3.86 -12.53
N ARG A 101 5.23 5.11 -12.66
CA ARG A 101 6.59 5.39 -13.15
C ARG A 101 7.65 5.40 -12.06
N LEU A 102 7.31 5.83 -10.85
CA LEU A 102 8.26 6.00 -9.75
C LEU A 102 8.12 4.94 -8.66
N GLY A 103 7.12 4.05 -8.72
CA GLY A 103 6.84 3.16 -7.61
C GLY A 103 6.32 3.92 -6.40
N ILE A 104 6.62 3.42 -5.20
CA ILE A 104 6.25 4.03 -3.92
C ILE A 104 6.94 5.39 -3.78
N VAL A 105 6.14 6.43 -3.54
CA VAL A 105 6.61 7.82 -3.42
C VAL A 105 6.56 8.33 -1.98
N ASP A 106 5.65 7.82 -1.15
CA ASP A 106 5.53 8.14 0.28
C ASP A 106 4.71 7.05 0.98
N TYR A 107 4.84 6.93 2.30
CA TYR A 107 4.10 5.99 3.12
C TYR A 107 3.97 6.47 4.58
N GLU A 108 2.97 5.95 5.28
CA GLU A 108 2.71 6.23 6.69
C GLU A 108 2.19 4.99 7.39
N ASP A 109 2.49 4.88 8.68
CA ASP A 109 1.96 3.82 9.53
C ASP A 109 0.64 4.30 10.14
N ALA A 110 -0.36 3.42 10.17
CA ALA A 110 -1.68 3.73 10.69
C ALA A 110 -2.16 2.61 11.61
N GLU A 111 -2.72 2.99 12.76
CA GLU A 111 -3.56 2.05 13.51
C GLU A 111 -4.81 1.74 12.68
N LEU A 112 -5.26 0.48 12.70
CA LEU A 112 -6.42 -0.02 11.98
C LEU A 112 -7.75 0.42 12.63
N THR A 113 -7.85 1.71 12.95
CA THR A 113 -9.04 2.39 13.43
C THR A 113 -9.43 3.49 12.44
N PRO A 114 -10.71 3.89 12.37
CA PRO A 114 -11.13 4.99 11.51
C PRO A 114 -10.33 6.27 11.75
N GLU A 115 -10.04 6.58 13.02
CA GLU A 115 -9.27 7.76 13.43
C GLU A 115 -7.79 7.65 13.02
N GLY A 116 -7.16 6.49 13.27
CA GLY A 116 -5.75 6.26 12.91
C GLY A 116 -5.51 6.31 11.40
N LEU A 117 -6.42 5.72 10.62
CA LEU A 117 -6.38 5.79 9.15
C LEU A 117 -6.58 7.22 8.64
N ALA A 118 -7.54 7.96 9.22
CA ALA A 118 -7.78 9.35 8.83
C ALA A 118 -6.57 10.25 9.14
N GLU A 119 -5.93 10.06 10.30
CA GLU A 119 -4.72 10.78 10.67
C GLU A 119 -3.57 10.50 9.70
N ALA A 120 -3.31 9.22 9.39
CA ALA A 120 -2.22 8.83 8.50
C ALA A 120 -2.44 9.31 7.06
N LEU A 121 -3.69 9.23 6.56
CA LEU A 121 -4.05 9.76 5.25
C LEU A 121 -3.90 11.29 5.19
N GLY A 122 -4.28 12.00 6.26
CA GLY A 122 -4.06 13.44 6.37
C GLY A 122 -2.58 13.81 6.27
N LYS A 123 -1.72 13.13 7.03
CA LYS A 123 -0.26 13.34 6.96
C LYS A 123 0.31 13.09 5.56
N LEU A 124 -0.11 12.00 4.92
CA LEU A 124 0.32 11.70 3.54
C LEU A 124 -0.14 12.76 2.55
N GLN A 125 -1.37 13.25 2.70
CA GLN A 125 -1.90 14.31 1.86
C GLN A 125 -1.14 15.63 2.07
N ASP A 126 -0.88 16.00 3.31
CA ASP A 126 -0.12 17.22 3.64
C ASP A 126 1.28 17.20 3.00
N ARG A 127 1.98 16.07 3.07
CA ARG A 127 3.30 15.89 2.44
C ARG A 127 3.24 15.90 0.91
N LEU A 128 2.19 15.33 0.34
CA LEU A 128 1.96 15.38 -1.11
C LEU A 128 1.69 16.82 -1.58
N ASP A 129 0.93 17.60 -0.82
CA ASP A 129 0.63 19.01 -1.11
C ASP A 129 1.87 19.90 -0.96
N GLU A 130 2.77 19.58 -0.01
CA GLU A 130 4.09 20.22 0.12
C GLU A 130 4.97 19.95 -1.11
N LEU A 131 5.09 18.68 -1.53
CA LEU A 131 5.82 18.29 -2.74
C LEU A 131 5.25 18.97 -4.00
N GLY A 132 3.93 19.06 -4.10
CA GLY A 132 3.26 19.76 -5.20
C GLY A 132 3.62 21.25 -5.26
N ARG A 133 3.65 21.92 -4.11
CA ARG A 133 4.05 23.33 -4.00
C ARG A 133 5.51 23.54 -4.38
N ASP A 134 6.42 22.68 -3.92
CA ASP A 134 7.85 22.77 -4.23
C ASP A 134 8.12 22.53 -5.72
N ALA A 135 7.42 21.57 -6.34
CA ALA A 135 7.51 21.34 -7.78
C ALA A 135 6.99 22.53 -8.60
N HIS A 136 5.94 23.21 -8.13
CA HIS A 136 5.45 24.44 -8.76
C HIS A 136 6.42 25.61 -8.59
N GLY A 137 7.09 25.72 -7.44
CA GLY A 137 8.17 26.69 -7.21
C GLY A 137 9.36 26.50 -8.17
N LEU A 138 9.82 25.26 -8.34
CA LEU A 138 10.91 24.91 -9.27
C LEU A 138 10.56 25.17 -10.74
N THR A 139 9.29 25.02 -11.12
CA THR A 139 8.84 25.28 -12.50
C THR A 139 8.81 26.78 -12.82
N VAL A 140 8.58 27.64 -11.82
CA VAL A 140 8.58 29.11 -12.00
C VAL A 140 10.01 29.65 -12.14
N ASP A 141 10.98 29.10 -11.40
CA ASP A 141 12.38 29.53 -11.48
C ASP A 141 13.07 29.15 -12.81
N LEU A 142 12.67 28.03 -13.42
CA LEU A 142 13.18 27.58 -14.73
C LEU A 142 12.61 28.34 -15.94
N VAL A 143 11.56 29.15 -15.75
CA VAL A 143 10.96 29.99 -16.83
C VAL A 143 11.49 31.44 -16.78
N LEU A 144 12.26 31.80 -15.75
CA LEU A 144 12.81 33.15 -15.54
C LEU A 144 14.35 33.23 -15.62
N THR A 145 15.03 32.19 -16.11
CA THR A 145 16.47 32.22 -16.44
C THR A 145 16.72 32.00 -17.93
#